data_AF-A0A257G5I2-F1
#
_entry.id   AF-A0A257G5I2-F1
#
_cell.length_a   1.000
_cell.length_b   1.000
_cell.length_c   1.000
_cell.angle_alpha   90.00
_cell.angle_beta   90.00
_cell.angle_gamma   90.00
#
_symmetry.space_group_name_H-M   'P 1'
#
loop_
_entity.id
_entity.type
_entity.pdbx_description
1 polymer ?
#
loop_
_entity_poly.entity_id
_entity_poly.type
_entity_poly.pdbx_seq_one_letter_code
_entity_poly.pdbx_strand_id
1 'polypeptide(L)'
;MRHYANDAETGKHRFDPAYEANKRPMPSDGTEYGQTTFRASGGRIWAYRGKRARVLAMLATMAEGVTQWDCYPWHTRLAASVKVMRDDGIEIETTREGPFNHARYRLRTPGTLKIQDQRSDGGSFRTPKKSA
;
A
#
# COMPACT_ATOMS: atom_id res chain seq x y z
N MET A 1 6.71 -12.90 3.78
CA MET A 1 7.06 -11.68 3.00
C MET A 1 6.38 -11.78 1.65
N ARG A 2 5.63 -10.77 1.21
CA ARG A 2 4.92 -10.77 -0.07
C ARG A 2 5.52 -9.70 -1.00
N HIS A 3 5.76 -10.06 -2.27
CA HIS A 3 6.31 -9.20 -3.32
C HIS A 3 5.23 -8.95 -4.38
N TYR A 4 5.05 -7.70 -4.79
CA TYR A 4 4.07 -7.34 -5.83
C TYR A 4 4.73 -6.44 -6.87
N ALA A 5 4.66 -6.79 -8.15
CA ALA A 5 5.11 -5.94 -9.26
C ALA A 5 3.97 -5.04 -9.75
N ASN A 6 4.30 -3.78 -10.09
CA ASN A 6 3.39 -2.82 -10.68
C ASN A 6 3.91 -2.39 -12.06
N ASP A 7 3.33 -2.93 -13.13
CA ASP A 7 3.63 -2.56 -14.52
C ASP A 7 2.63 -1.49 -15.00
N ALA A 8 3.07 -0.23 -15.03
CA ALA A 8 2.23 0.96 -15.22
C ALA A 8 1.38 0.97 -16.51
N GLU A 9 1.73 0.18 -17.53
CA GLU A 9 1.21 0.34 -18.90
C GLU A 9 0.21 -0.73 -19.37
N THR A 10 0.08 -1.89 -18.71
CA THR A 10 -0.74 -2.96 -19.27
C THR A 10 -2.13 -3.01 -18.63
N GLY A 11 -3.18 -2.89 -19.46
CA GLY A 11 -4.59 -3.19 -19.13
C GLY A 11 -4.86 -4.67 -18.86
N LYS A 12 -3.88 -5.38 -18.31
CA LYS A 12 -4.01 -6.76 -17.83
C LYS A 12 -4.38 -6.70 -16.34
N HIS A 13 -5.21 -7.64 -15.87
CA HIS A 13 -5.32 -7.90 -14.44
C HIS A 13 -3.91 -8.21 -13.92
N ARG A 14 -3.36 -7.30 -13.11
CA ARG A 14 -1.99 -7.38 -12.59
C ARG A 14 -1.77 -8.57 -11.64
N PHE A 15 -2.86 -9.20 -11.16
CA PHE A 15 -2.84 -10.41 -10.32
C PHE A 15 -4.11 -11.23 -10.51
N ASP A 16 -3.96 -12.55 -10.45
CA ASP A 16 -5.01 -13.50 -10.12
C ASP A 16 -4.65 -14.15 -8.76
N PRO A 17 -5.47 -14.06 -7.69
CA PRO A 17 -6.73 -13.35 -7.56
C PRO A 17 -6.60 -12.12 -6.64
N ALA A 18 -7.04 -10.97 -7.14
CA ALA A 18 -7.44 -9.81 -6.34
C ALA A 18 -8.61 -10.11 -5.36
N TYR A 19 -9.04 -11.36 -5.26
CA TYR A 19 -10.24 -11.80 -4.55
C TYR A 19 -9.96 -12.42 -3.16
N GLU A 20 -8.87 -13.19 -2.99
CA GLU A 20 -8.60 -13.85 -1.69
C GLU A 20 -7.97 -12.92 -0.65
N ALA A 21 -7.27 -11.85 -1.07
CA ALA A 21 -6.80 -10.81 -0.15
C ALA A 21 -7.95 -9.96 0.42
N ASN A 22 -9.08 -9.90 -0.29
CA ASN A 22 -10.30 -9.17 0.11
C ASN A 22 -11.28 -10.03 0.92
N LYS A 23 -11.10 -11.36 1.00
CA LYS A 23 -11.91 -12.24 1.86
C LYS A 23 -11.47 -12.26 3.32
N ARG A 24 -10.28 -11.76 3.63
CA ARG A 24 -9.93 -11.44 5.02
C ARG A 24 -10.42 -10.02 5.29
N PRO A 25 -11.36 -9.81 6.22
CA PRO A 25 -11.69 -8.45 6.63
C PRO A 25 -10.39 -7.77 7.05
N MET A 26 -9.97 -6.76 6.29
CA MET A 26 -8.75 -6.03 6.59
C MET A 26 -8.91 -5.46 8.01
N PRO A 27 -7.94 -5.70 8.92
CA PRO A 27 -8.06 -5.29 10.31
C PRO A 27 -8.43 -3.80 10.42
N SER A 28 -9.52 -3.54 11.13
CA SER A 28 -10.13 -2.22 11.29
C SER A 28 -9.26 -1.25 12.09
N ASP A 29 -8.33 -1.78 12.90
CA ASP A 29 -7.49 -1.05 13.85
C ASP A 29 -6.14 -0.58 13.26
N GLY A 30 -5.76 -1.04 12.07
CA GLY A 30 -4.55 -0.60 11.37
C GLY A 30 -3.23 -1.02 12.01
N THR A 31 -3.27 -1.96 12.97
CA THR A 31 -2.09 -2.46 13.71
C THR A 31 -1.32 -3.54 12.94
N GLU A 32 -1.97 -4.32 12.06
CA GLU A 32 -1.28 -5.46 11.40
C GLU A 32 -0.35 -5.08 10.22
N TYR A 33 -0.40 -3.84 9.71
CA TYR A 33 0.48 -3.37 8.63
C TYR A 33 1.72 -2.68 9.21
N GLY A 34 2.77 -3.47 9.48
CA GLY A 34 4.01 -3.01 10.08
C GLY A 34 4.73 -1.95 9.26
N GLN A 35 5.15 -2.32 8.05
CA GLN A 35 5.85 -1.42 7.14
C GLN A 35 5.65 -1.85 5.69
N THR A 36 5.35 -0.87 4.82
CA THR A 36 5.25 -1.09 3.38
C THR A 36 6.35 -0.30 2.70
N THR A 37 7.18 -1.01 1.95
CA THR A 37 8.27 -0.43 1.16
C THR A 37 7.92 -0.58 -0.31
N PHE A 38 8.01 0.50 -1.07
CA PHE A 38 7.87 0.50 -2.53
C PHE A 38 9.20 0.90 -3.15
N ARG A 39 9.70 0.09 -4.08
CA ARG A 39 10.93 0.34 -4.83
C ARG A 39 10.55 0.64 -6.28
N ALA A 40 10.78 1.86 -6.74
CA ALA A 40 10.64 2.20 -8.15
C ALA A 40 11.61 1.39 -9.01
N SER A 41 11.25 1.19 -10.28
CA SER A 41 12.17 0.63 -11.29
C SER A 41 13.48 1.41 -11.40
N GLY A 42 13.41 2.74 -11.26
CA GLY A 42 14.58 3.64 -11.22
C GLY A 42 15.41 3.57 -9.93
N GLY A 43 15.13 2.63 -9.04
CA GLY A 43 15.94 2.37 -7.84
C GLY A 43 15.58 3.20 -6.60
N ARG A 44 14.75 4.25 -6.73
CA ARG A 44 14.24 5.01 -5.58
C ARG A 44 13.35 4.16 -4.69
N ILE A 45 13.46 4.34 -3.37
CA ILE A 45 12.72 3.56 -2.39
C ILE A 45 11.93 4.50 -1.48
N TRP A 46 10.67 4.17 -1.26
CA TRP A 46 9.80 4.82 -0.28
C TRP A 46 9.34 3.80 0.75
N ALA A 47 9.27 4.21 2.01
CA ALA A 47 8.77 3.37 3.09
C ALA A 47 7.76 4.15 3.93
N TYR A 48 6.57 3.57 4.13
CA TYR A 48 5.53 4.15 4.95
C TYR A 48 5.06 3.15 6.01
N ARG A 49 4.36 3.68 7.04
CA ARG A 49 3.71 2.91 8.10
C ARG A 49 2.24 3.30 8.28
N GLY A 50 1.47 2.45 8.96
CA GLY A 50 0.08 2.71 9.32
C GLY A 50 -0.83 3.02 8.13
N LYS A 51 -1.70 4.03 8.26
CA LYS A 51 -2.68 4.39 7.21
C LYS A 51 -2.04 4.72 5.86
N ARG A 52 -0.85 5.32 5.83
CA ARG A 52 -0.13 5.64 4.58
C ARG A 52 0.42 4.39 3.92
N ALA A 53 0.96 3.45 4.69
CA ALA A 53 1.40 2.15 4.18
C ALA A 53 0.24 1.40 3.49
N ARG A 54 -0.94 1.41 4.11
CA ARG A 54 -2.16 0.80 3.55
C ARG A 54 -2.56 1.45 2.22
N VAL A 55 -2.59 2.78 2.15
CA VAL A 55 -2.89 3.50 0.90
C VAL A 55 -1.89 3.16 -0.19
N LEU A 56 -0.58 3.14 0.11
CA LEU A 56 0.44 2.77 -0.87
C LEU A 56 0.25 1.33 -1.35
N ALA A 57 -0.07 0.40 -0.44
CA ALA A 57 -0.31 -0.98 -0.80
C ALA A 57 -1.49 -1.10 -1.77
N MET A 58 -2.62 -0.46 -1.45
CA MET A 58 -3.80 -0.48 -2.33
C MET A 58 -3.50 0.16 -3.69
N LEU A 59 -2.82 1.31 -3.71
CA LEU A 59 -2.41 1.99 -4.95
C LEU A 59 -1.54 1.11 -5.85
N ALA A 60 -0.67 0.28 -5.26
CA ALA A 60 0.21 -0.62 -5.99
C ALA A 60 -0.46 -1.91 -6.44
N THR A 61 -1.48 -2.39 -5.72
CA THR A 61 -2.17 -3.66 -6.03
C THR A 61 -3.45 -3.48 -6.85
N MET A 62 -4.10 -2.32 -6.77
CA MET A 62 -5.34 -2.04 -7.50
C MET A 62 -5.02 -1.32 -8.82
N ALA A 63 -5.05 -2.07 -9.92
CA ALA A 63 -4.69 -1.56 -11.25
C ALA A 63 -5.58 -0.39 -11.70
N GLU A 64 -6.86 -0.44 -11.34
CA GLU A 64 -7.87 0.61 -11.58
C GLU A 64 -7.66 1.83 -10.67
N GLY A 65 -6.72 1.78 -9.72
CA GLY A 65 -6.57 2.80 -8.70
C GLY A 65 -7.60 2.68 -7.57
N VAL A 66 -7.57 3.66 -6.67
CA VAL A 66 -8.36 3.70 -5.44
C VAL A 66 -9.15 4.99 -5.32
N THR A 67 -10.35 4.87 -4.78
CA THR A 67 -11.22 5.95 -4.37
C THR A 67 -11.36 5.98 -2.85
N GLN A 68 -11.99 7.02 -2.32
CA GLN A 68 -12.28 7.10 -0.89
C GLN A 68 -13.17 5.95 -0.41
N TRP A 69 -14.05 5.44 -1.27
CA TRP A 69 -14.96 4.32 -0.94
C TRP A 69 -14.21 3.02 -0.69
N ASP A 70 -13.14 2.76 -1.44
CA ASP A 70 -12.31 1.56 -1.28
C ASP A 70 -11.59 1.53 0.07
N CYS A 71 -11.34 2.70 0.68
CA CYS A 71 -10.65 2.81 1.96
C CYS A 71 -11.60 2.95 3.18
N TYR A 72 -12.92 2.93 2.96
CA TYR A 72 -13.91 3.02 4.03
C TYR A 72 -14.01 1.69 4.81
N PRO A 73 -14.27 1.68 6.13
CA PRO A 73 -14.46 2.81 7.05
C PRO A 73 -13.19 3.33 7.75
N TRP A 74 -12.03 2.71 7.50
CA TRP A 74 -10.81 2.91 8.31
C TRP A 74 -9.95 4.10 7.87
N HIS A 75 -10.18 4.64 6.66
CA HIS A 75 -9.47 5.80 6.13
C HIS A 75 -10.41 6.90 5.67
N THR A 76 -10.33 8.05 6.32
CA THR A 76 -11.16 9.22 6.02
C THR A 76 -10.42 10.30 5.22
N ARG A 77 -9.11 10.16 4.99
CA ARG A 77 -8.26 11.21 4.41
C ARG A 77 -7.35 10.70 3.29
N LEU A 78 -7.90 9.97 2.33
CA LEU A 78 -7.14 9.41 1.20
C LEU A 78 -6.32 10.48 0.46
N ALA A 79 -6.94 11.63 0.16
CA ALA A 79 -6.28 12.74 -0.53
C ALA A 79 -5.03 13.26 0.21
N ALA A 80 -5.05 13.30 1.54
CA ALA A 80 -3.92 13.74 2.34
C ALA A 80 -2.74 12.76 2.25
N SER A 81 -3.01 11.45 2.31
CA SER A 81 -1.97 10.43 2.09
C SER A 81 -1.35 10.55 0.70
N VAL A 82 -2.18 10.73 -0.34
CA VAL A 82 -1.72 10.87 -1.72
C VAL A 82 -0.87 12.13 -1.90
N LYS A 83 -1.28 13.26 -1.29
CA LYS A 83 -0.47 14.49 -1.34
C LYS A 83 0.92 14.26 -0.77
N VAL A 84 1.04 13.64 0.41
CA VAL A 84 2.34 13.34 1.02
C VAL A 84 3.19 12.47 0.09
N MET A 85 2.61 11.41 -0.50
CA MET A 85 3.34 10.54 -1.42
C MET A 85 3.84 11.27 -2.67
N ARG A 86 3.06 12.23 -3.19
CA ARG A 86 3.47 13.08 -4.31
C ARG A 86 4.60 14.02 -3.91
N ASP A 87 4.50 14.65 -2.73
CA ASP A 87 5.56 15.50 -2.19
C ASP A 87 6.87 14.69 -2.00
N ASP A 88 6.76 13.42 -1.65
CA ASP A 88 7.88 12.46 -1.56
C ASP A 88 8.37 11.98 -2.94
N GLY A 89 7.74 12.39 -4.04
CA GLY A 89 8.15 12.10 -5.43
C GLY A 89 7.56 10.82 -6.04
N ILE A 90 6.51 10.24 -5.46
CA ILE A 90 5.73 9.17 -6.10
C ILE A 90 4.76 9.79 -7.10
N GLU A 91 4.78 9.29 -8.33
CA GLU A 91 3.85 9.70 -9.39
C GLU A 91 2.51 8.98 -9.21
N ILE A 92 1.50 9.76 -8.88
CA ILE A 92 0.11 9.30 -8.71
C ILE A 92 -0.76 10.18 -9.59
N GLU A 93 -1.50 9.55 -10.50
CA GLU A 93 -2.51 10.18 -11.34
C GLU A 93 -3.81 10.35 -10.53
N THR A 94 -4.52 11.47 -10.76
CA THR A 94 -5.89 11.64 -10.25
C THR A 94 -6.83 11.83 -11.42
N THR A 95 -7.85 10.98 -11.50
CA THR A 95 -8.99 11.15 -12.40
C THR A 95 -10.26 11.38 -11.58
N ARG A 96 -11.27 11.96 -12.22
CA ARG A 96 -12.62 12.10 -11.66
C ARG A 96 -13.50 11.02 -12.28
N GLU A 97 -14.25 10.31 -11.45
CA GLU A 97 -15.14 9.24 -11.91
C GLU A 97 -16.55 9.38 -11.32
N GLY A 98 -17.52 8.96 -12.13
CA GLY A 98 -18.90 8.76 -11.72
C GLY A 98 -19.72 10.05 -11.61
N PRO A 99 -21.03 9.92 -11.36
CA PRO A 99 -21.96 11.05 -11.33
C PRO A 99 -21.66 12.07 -10.22
N PHE A 100 -20.91 11.65 -9.18
CA PHE A 100 -20.55 12.49 -8.04
C PHE A 100 -19.10 13.00 -8.09
N ASN A 101 -18.40 12.84 -9.21
CA ASN A 101 -17.03 13.33 -9.41
C ASN A 101 -16.04 12.89 -8.31
N HIS A 102 -16.13 11.61 -7.91
CA HIS A 102 -15.20 11.05 -6.94
C HIS A 102 -13.78 11.04 -7.50
N ALA A 103 -12.81 11.38 -6.66
CA ALA A 103 -11.41 11.29 -7.04
C ALA A 103 -10.95 9.83 -7.00
N ARG A 104 -10.43 9.35 -8.13
CA ARG A 104 -9.74 8.07 -8.28
C ARG A 104 -8.25 8.33 -8.42
N TYR A 105 -7.46 7.64 -7.63
CA TYR A 105 -6.01 7.79 -7.58
C TYR A 105 -5.33 6.54 -8.11
N ARG A 106 -4.45 6.68 -9.10
CA ARG A 106 -3.75 5.56 -9.74
C ARG A 106 -2.25 5.73 -9.62
N LEU A 107 -1.55 4.70 -9.15
CA LEU A 107 -0.09 4.70 -9.11
C LEU A 107 0.48 4.61 -10.53
N ARG A 108 1.24 5.63 -10.93
CA ARG A 108 1.93 5.68 -12.22
C ARG A 108 3.37 5.25 -12.12
N THR A 109 4.02 5.48 -10.98
CA THR A 109 5.39 5.01 -10.77
C THR A 109 5.44 3.48 -10.87
N PRO A 110 6.16 2.91 -11.84
CA PRO A 110 6.37 1.47 -11.92
C PRO A 110 7.35 1.03 -10.84
N GLY A 111 7.15 -0.15 -10.28
CA GLY A 111 8.00 -0.63 -9.20
C GLY A 111 7.48 -1.88 -8.51
N THR A 112 8.14 -2.23 -7.41
CA THR A 112 7.82 -3.41 -6.62
C THR A 112 7.45 -3.02 -5.20
N LEU A 113 6.32 -3.53 -4.72
CA LEU A 113 5.87 -3.40 -3.34
C LEU A 113 6.38 -4.58 -2.51
N LYS A 114 6.82 -4.28 -1.30
CA LYS A 114 7.19 -5.22 -0.25
C LYS A 114 6.41 -4.88 1.01
N ILE A 115 5.58 -5.81 1.46
CA ILE A 115 4.80 -5.66 2.69
C ILE A 115 5.43 -6.53 3.77
N GLN A 116 5.80 -5.91 4.89
CA GLN A 116 6.23 -6.60 6.09
C GLN A 116 5.04 -6.69 7.05
N ASP A 117 4.54 -7.91 7.23
CA ASP A 117 3.52 -8.21 8.24
C ASP A 117 4.17 -8.07 9.62
N GLN A 118 3.48 -7.42 10.56
CA GLN A 118 3.98 -7.30 11.94
C GLN A 118 3.96 -8.64 12.70
N ARG A 119 3.38 -9.70 12.12
CA ARG A 119 3.18 -11.00 12.77
C ARG A 119 4.35 -11.98 12.73
N SER A 120 5.46 -11.67 12.07
CA SER A 120 6.66 -12.51 12.13
C SER A 120 7.65 -11.98 13.15
N ASP A 121 7.31 -12.13 14.44
CA ASP A 121 8.12 -12.89 15.39
C ASP A 121 7.48 -12.90 16.79
N GLY A 122 6.84 -14.02 17.12
CA GLY A 122 6.86 -14.55 18.48
C GLY A 122 8.23 -15.16 18.80
N GLY A 123 9.30 -14.46 18.46
CA GLY A 123 10.68 -14.83 18.76
C GLY A 123 11.09 -14.10 20.04
N SER A 124 11.09 -14.84 21.15
CA SER A 124 11.70 -14.40 22.42
C SER A 124 13.09 -13.81 22.14
N PHE A 125 13.22 -12.49 22.21
CA PHE A 125 14.52 -11.84 22.31
C PHE A 125 15.06 -12.16 23.71
N ARG A 126 15.68 -13.33 23.87
CA ARG A 126 16.56 -13.59 25.00
C ARG A 126 17.73 -12.63 24.85
N THR A 127 17.70 -11.56 25.64
CA THR A 127 18.89 -10.75 25.93
C THR A 127 20.01 -11.69 26.37
N PRO A 128 21.21 -11.64 25.75
CA PRO A 128 22.36 -12.34 26.31
C PRO A 128 22.63 -11.74 27.69
N LYS A 129 22.55 -12.57 28.73
CA LYS A 129 23.06 -12.19 30.06
C LYS A 129 24.55 -11.90 29.91
N LYS A 130 24.93 -10.63 30.07
CA LYS A 130 26.29 -10.27 30.46
C LYS A 130 26.49 -10.73 31.92
N SER A 131 27.44 -11.61 32.12
CA SER A 131 28.08 -11.88 33.42
C SER A 131 29.39 -12.60 33.06
N ALA A 132 30.51 -11.88 33.03
CA ALA A 132 31.36 -11.45 34.16
C ALA A 132 32.25 -12.60 34.62
#